data_AF-A0A5R9GG44-F1
#
_entry.id   AF-A0A5R9GG44-F1
#
_cell.length_a   1.000
_cell.length_b   1.000
_cell.length_c   1.000
_cell.angle_alpha   90.00
_cell.angle_beta   90.00
_cell.angle_gamma   90.00
#
_symmetry.space_group_name_H-M   'P 1'
#
loop_
_entity.id
_entity.type
_entity.pdbx_description
1 polymer ?
#
loop_
_entity_poly.entity_id
_entity_poly.type
_entity_poly.pdbx_seq_one_letter_code
_entity_poly.pdbx_strand_id
1 'polypeptide(L)'
;MLKYGLQMDLPEGKRAGYYSQIVKALAEAATVFDRDKELIVVDDEQQRDNVAGVLAKYSVDWEPIALWLLPEGTELDARAEDFGFVSKFGNAYLYADRVSRFRFADPQPAGAELAPALLQIEEFVVFAAGGDDAAAKTYFAESHLRETIEGIASRYGASVQFS
;
A
#
# COMPACT_ATOMS: atom_id res chain seq x y z
N MET A 1 -1.11 5.55 -4.19
CA MET A 1 -1.13 4.85 -5.50
C MET A 1 -0.78 3.39 -5.27
N LEU A 2 -1.31 2.43 -6.04
CA LEU A 2 -0.86 1.04 -5.89
C LEU A 2 0.55 0.88 -6.50
N LYS A 3 1.42 0.16 -5.81
CA LYS A 3 2.78 -0.21 -6.21
C LYS A 3 2.96 -1.71 -6.04
N TYR A 4 3.94 -2.26 -6.75
CA TYR A 4 4.20 -3.69 -6.78
C TYR A 4 5.56 -3.98 -6.17
N GLY A 5 5.53 -4.61 -5.00
CA GLY A 5 6.68 -5.11 -4.29
C GLY A 5 7.01 -6.54 -4.70
N LEU A 6 8.31 -6.85 -4.78
CA LEU A 6 8.85 -8.19 -4.90
C LEU A 6 9.83 -8.40 -3.75
N GLN A 7 9.40 -9.13 -2.73
CA GLN A 7 10.22 -9.49 -1.58
C GLN A 7 11.07 -10.69 -1.97
N MET A 8 12.38 -10.50 -2.09
CA MET A 8 13.30 -11.57 -2.46
C MET A 8 13.73 -12.37 -1.23
N ASP A 9 13.89 -13.68 -1.39
CA ASP A 9 14.65 -14.53 -0.48
C ASP A 9 16.05 -14.73 -1.08
N LEU A 10 17.01 -13.99 -0.55
CA LEU A 10 18.37 -14.03 -1.03
C LEU A 10 19.15 -15.12 -0.27
N PRO A 11 19.60 -16.19 -0.93
CA PRO A 11 20.23 -17.32 -0.25
C PRO A 11 21.53 -16.90 0.44
N GLU A 12 21.62 -17.15 1.74
CA GLU A 12 22.81 -16.85 2.54
C GLU A 12 24.06 -17.57 1.98
N GLY A 13 25.18 -16.85 1.88
CA GLY A 13 26.48 -17.43 1.52
C GLY A 13 26.84 -17.43 0.02
N LYS A 14 26.03 -16.83 -0.87
CA LYS A 14 26.47 -16.61 -2.27
C LYS A 14 27.54 -15.50 -2.35
N ARG A 15 28.51 -15.67 -3.25
CA ARG A 15 29.64 -14.73 -3.43
C ARG A 15 29.15 -13.35 -3.87
N ALA A 16 29.79 -12.27 -3.43
CA ALA A 16 29.45 -10.88 -3.79
C ALA A 16 29.27 -10.63 -5.30
N GLY A 17 30.00 -11.36 -6.15
CA GLY A 17 29.86 -11.26 -7.62
C GLY A 17 28.57 -11.84 -8.20
N TYR A 18 27.84 -12.68 -7.46
CA TYR A 18 26.54 -13.20 -7.87
C TYR A 18 25.45 -12.13 -7.72
N TYR A 19 25.45 -11.45 -6.57
CA TYR A 19 24.52 -10.35 -6.30
C TYR A 19 24.67 -9.20 -7.27
N SER A 20 25.90 -8.82 -7.63
CA SER A 20 26.13 -7.74 -8.59
C SER A 20 25.56 -8.04 -9.98
N GLN A 21 25.54 -9.32 -10.41
CA GLN A 21 24.92 -9.73 -11.67
C GLN A 21 23.40 -9.62 -11.62
N ILE A 22 22.77 -10.02 -10.50
CA ILE A 22 21.33 -9.87 -10.30
C ILE A 22 20.96 -8.39 -10.32
N VAL A 23 21.66 -7.55 -9.52
CA VAL A 23 21.41 -6.11 -9.48
C VAL A 23 21.54 -5.46 -10.85
N LYS A 24 22.55 -5.85 -11.63
CA LYS A 24 22.71 -5.36 -13.00
C LYS A 24 21.56 -5.79 -13.90
N ALA A 25 21.17 -7.07 -13.87
CA ALA A 25 20.08 -7.58 -14.69
C ALA A 25 18.73 -6.93 -14.32
N LEU A 26 18.50 -6.66 -13.04
CA LEU A 26 17.31 -5.96 -12.56
C LEU A 26 17.24 -4.53 -13.10
N ALA A 27 18.36 -3.79 -13.06
CA ALA A 27 18.43 -2.43 -13.58
C ALA A 27 18.24 -2.36 -15.11
N GLU A 28 18.55 -3.43 -15.84
CA GLU A 28 18.30 -3.54 -17.29
C GLU A 28 16.84 -3.93 -17.60
N ALA A 29 16.16 -4.64 -16.70
CA ALA A 29 14.82 -5.19 -16.94
C ALA A 29 13.66 -4.26 -16.55
N ALA A 30 13.85 -3.41 -15.54
CA ALA A 30 12.81 -2.51 -15.06
C ALA A 30 13.38 -1.25 -14.41
N THR A 31 12.60 -0.17 -14.46
CA THR A 31 12.86 1.02 -13.64
C THR A 31 12.39 0.73 -12.23
N VAL A 32 13.34 0.56 -11.31
CA VAL A 32 13.03 0.40 -9.89
C VAL A 32 12.56 1.74 -9.33
N PHE A 33 11.33 1.75 -8.80
CA PHE A 33 10.76 2.93 -8.14
C PHE A 33 11.40 3.14 -6.76
N ASP A 34 11.50 2.06 -5.98
CA ASP A 34 12.06 2.09 -4.63
C ASP A 34 12.69 0.73 -4.27
N ARG A 35 13.52 0.71 -3.24
CA ARG A 35 14.09 -0.51 -2.67
C ARG A 35 14.26 -0.37 -1.16
N ASP A 36 13.91 -1.43 -0.43
CA ASP A 36 14.25 -1.53 0.99
C ASP A 36 14.70 -2.95 1.33
N LYS A 37 15.93 -3.08 1.83
CA LYS A 37 16.56 -4.39 2.13
C LYS A 37 16.48 -5.34 0.92
N GLU A 38 15.61 -6.34 0.99
CA GLU A 38 15.39 -7.38 -0.02
C GLU A 38 14.09 -7.17 -0.82
N LEU A 39 13.40 -6.06 -0.58
CA LEU A 39 12.21 -5.63 -1.30
C LEU A 39 12.61 -4.71 -2.46
N ILE A 40 12.10 -5.04 -3.65
CA ILE A 40 12.12 -4.15 -4.82
C ILE A 40 10.70 -3.67 -5.07
N VAL A 41 10.51 -2.37 -5.28
CA VAL A 41 9.22 -1.77 -5.60
C VAL A 41 9.27 -1.18 -7.01
N VAL A 42 8.24 -1.48 -7.79
CA VAL A 42 8.05 -0.99 -9.17
C VAL A 42 6.67 -0.36 -9.35
N ASP A 43 6.49 0.41 -10.42
CA ASP A 43 5.31 1.22 -10.65
C ASP A 43 4.11 0.43 -11.15
N ASP A 44 4.35 -0.61 -11.96
CA ASP A 44 3.30 -1.34 -12.67
C ASP A 44 3.55 -2.85 -12.76
N GLU A 45 2.51 -3.58 -13.17
CA GLU A 45 2.54 -5.04 -13.29
C GLU A 45 3.53 -5.54 -14.35
N GLN A 46 3.72 -4.78 -15.44
CA GLN A 46 4.65 -5.17 -16.50
C GLN A 46 6.10 -5.12 -16.00
N GLN A 47 6.45 -4.07 -15.24
CA GLN A 47 7.74 -3.98 -14.58
C GLN A 47 7.92 -5.08 -13.54
N ARG A 48 6.88 -5.40 -12.76
CA ARG A 48 6.90 -6.52 -11.81
C ARG A 48 7.21 -7.83 -12.53
N ASP A 49 6.54 -8.10 -13.65
CA ASP A 49 6.72 -9.33 -14.41
C ASP A 49 8.11 -9.41 -15.05
N ASN A 50 8.66 -8.27 -15.50
CA ASN A 50 10.05 -8.20 -15.97
C ASN A 50 11.05 -8.53 -14.85
N VAL A 51 10.87 -7.96 -13.66
CA VAL A 51 11.70 -8.26 -12.48
C VAL A 51 11.56 -9.73 -12.10
N ALA A 52 10.35 -10.26 -12.04
CA ALA A 52 10.09 -11.67 -11.75
C ALA A 52 10.80 -12.61 -12.74
N GLY A 53 10.84 -12.26 -14.03
CA GLY A 53 11.59 -13.01 -15.04
C GLY A 53 13.10 -13.03 -14.78
N VAL A 54 13.66 -11.91 -14.30
CA VAL A 54 15.07 -11.87 -13.84
C VAL A 54 15.28 -12.76 -12.63
N LEU A 55 14.43 -12.64 -11.59
CA LEU A 55 14.56 -13.44 -10.37
C LEU A 55 14.50 -14.95 -10.68
N ALA A 56 13.57 -15.36 -11.53
CA ALA A 56 13.45 -16.74 -12.00
C ALA A 56 14.72 -17.22 -12.74
N LYS A 57 15.30 -16.39 -13.62
CA LYS A 57 16.56 -16.70 -14.34
C LYS A 57 17.73 -16.96 -13.39
N TYR A 58 17.75 -16.27 -12.25
CA TYR A 58 18.79 -16.42 -11.23
C TYR A 58 18.37 -17.36 -10.08
N SER A 59 17.26 -18.10 -10.22
CA SER A 59 16.74 -19.01 -9.18
C SER A 59 16.69 -18.33 -7.80
N VAL A 60 16.18 -17.11 -7.78
CA VAL A 60 15.90 -16.36 -6.55
C VAL A 60 14.42 -16.53 -6.24
N ASP A 61 14.11 -17.09 -5.08
CA ASP A 61 12.74 -17.19 -4.60
C ASP A 61 12.24 -15.81 -4.19
N TRP A 62 10.95 -15.56 -4.38
CA TRP A 62 10.37 -14.26 -4.10
C TRP A 62 8.86 -14.35 -3.89
N GLU A 63 8.32 -13.35 -3.20
CA GLU A 63 6.89 -13.21 -2.95
C GLU A 63 6.38 -11.83 -3.43
N PRO A 64 5.22 -11.77 -4.11
CA PRO A 64 4.60 -10.51 -4.49
C PRO A 64 3.99 -9.81 -3.27
N ILE A 65 4.18 -8.51 -3.17
CA ILE A 65 3.55 -7.66 -2.14
C ILE A 65 2.86 -6.48 -2.83
N ALA A 66 1.56 -6.32 -2.63
CA ALA A 66 0.84 -5.15 -3.11
C ALA A 66 0.94 -4.02 -2.07
N LEU A 67 1.29 -2.81 -2.50
CA LEU A 67 1.61 -1.70 -1.61
C LEU A 67 0.84 -0.42 -1.97
N TRP A 68 0.25 0.23 -0.98
CA TRP A 68 -0.27 1.58 -1.13
C TRP A 68 0.82 2.59 -0.83
N LEU A 69 1.36 3.27 -1.86
CA LEU A 69 2.21 4.44 -1.68
C LEU A 69 1.40 5.60 -1.09
N LEU A 70 1.86 6.12 0.04
CA LEU A 70 1.32 7.27 0.75
C LEU A 70 1.94 8.59 0.23
N PRO A 71 1.37 9.76 0.57
CA PRO A 71 1.94 11.04 0.21
C PRO A 71 3.39 11.21 0.69
N GLU A 72 4.17 11.99 -0.05
CA GLU A 72 5.55 12.31 0.31
C GLU A 72 5.62 12.98 1.70
N GLY A 73 6.63 12.62 2.50
CA GLY A 73 6.81 13.14 3.85
C GLY A 73 5.82 12.58 4.89
N THR A 74 5.03 11.57 4.54
CA THR A 74 4.17 10.87 5.52
C THR A 74 5.04 10.14 6.54
N GLU A 75 4.85 10.46 7.81
CA GLU A 75 5.33 9.66 8.94
C GLU A 75 4.22 8.68 9.37
N LEU A 76 4.60 7.43 9.66
CA LEU A 76 3.67 6.44 10.20
C LEU A 76 3.64 6.58 11.73
N ASP A 77 2.44 6.64 12.30
CA ASP A 77 2.28 6.52 13.74
C ASP A 77 2.36 5.04 14.17
N ALA A 78 2.34 4.79 15.47
CA ALA A 78 2.45 3.44 16.03
C ALA A 78 1.35 2.48 15.51
N ARG A 79 0.16 2.98 15.16
CA ARG A 79 -0.90 2.15 14.60
C ARG A 79 -0.58 1.83 13.14
N ALA A 80 -0.19 2.82 12.34
CA ALA A 80 0.07 2.64 10.92
C ALA A 80 1.34 1.79 10.65
N GLU A 81 2.32 1.81 11.55
CA GLU A 81 3.54 0.97 11.47
C GLU A 81 3.23 -0.54 11.48
N ASP A 82 2.17 -0.99 12.13
CA ASP A 82 1.76 -2.42 12.11
C ASP A 82 1.22 -2.86 10.73
N PHE A 83 0.84 -1.88 9.90
CA PHE A 83 0.21 -2.09 8.59
C PHE A 83 1.07 -1.57 7.43
N GLY A 84 2.29 -1.11 7.71
CA GLY A 84 3.10 -0.42 6.73
C GLY A 84 4.57 -0.36 7.08
N PHE A 85 5.30 0.42 6.30
CA PHE A 85 6.70 0.73 6.57
C PHE A 85 7.12 2.01 5.84
N VAL A 86 8.23 2.58 6.29
CA VAL A 86 8.95 3.65 5.58
C VAL A 86 10.22 3.06 5.02
N SER A 87 10.44 3.20 3.71
CA SER A 87 11.65 2.71 3.05
C SER A 87 12.88 3.54 3.43
N LYS A 88 14.07 3.03 3.12
CA LYS A 88 15.34 3.79 3.27
C LYS A 88 15.38 5.11 2.50
N PHE A 89 14.53 5.28 1.48
CA PHE A 89 14.44 6.52 0.70
C PHE A 89 13.37 7.47 1.21
N GLY A 90 12.67 7.14 2.31
CA GLY A 90 11.69 8.00 2.96
C GLY A 90 10.28 7.90 2.39
N ASN A 91 10.01 6.95 1.48
CA ASN A 91 8.65 6.69 1.02
C ASN A 91 7.90 5.83 2.03
N ALA A 92 6.67 6.22 2.36
CA ALA A 92 5.80 5.46 3.25
C ALA A 92 4.79 4.61 2.47
N TYR A 93 4.59 3.38 2.93
CA TYR A 93 3.71 2.38 2.31
C TYR A 93 2.80 1.73 3.35
N LEU A 94 1.61 1.31 2.91
CA LEU A 94 0.77 0.35 3.61
C LEU A 94 0.64 -0.96 2.81
N TYR A 95 0.57 -2.09 3.48
CA TYR A 95 0.33 -3.41 2.86
C TYR A 95 -1.12 -3.51 2.38
N ALA A 96 -1.32 -3.60 1.06
CA ALA A 96 -2.64 -3.49 0.45
C ALA A 96 -3.57 -4.68 0.71
N ASP A 97 -3.03 -5.83 1.14
CA ASP A 97 -3.80 -6.98 1.59
C ASP A 97 -4.35 -6.79 3.02
N ARG A 98 -3.63 -6.03 3.87
CA ARG A 98 -4.02 -5.78 5.27
C ARG A 98 -4.94 -4.59 5.46
N VAL A 99 -4.88 -3.61 4.55
CA VAL A 99 -5.75 -2.43 4.60
C VAL A 99 -6.62 -2.29 3.36
N SER A 100 -7.86 -1.89 3.59
CA SER A 100 -8.80 -1.48 2.56
C SER A 100 -8.85 0.04 2.46
N ARG A 101 -8.69 0.54 1.24
CA ARG A 101 -8.75 1.96 0.91
C ARG A 101 -10.19 2.34 0.59
N PHE A 102 -10.70 3.39 1.21
CA PHE A 102 -12.04 3.90 0.94
C PHE A 102 -12.13 5.42 0.99
N ARG A 103 -13.24 5.93 0.46
CA ARG A 103 -13.67 7.33 0.57
C ARG A 103 -15.16 7.38 0.84
N PHE A 104 -15.63 8.46 1.44
CA PHE A 104 -17.05 8.79 1.36
C PHE A 104 -17.41 9.07 -0.11
N ALA A 105 -18.54 8.52 -0.59
CA ALA A 105 -19.02 8.81 -1.94
C ALA A 105 -19.26 10.31 -2.13
N ASP A 106 -19.06 10.80 -3.35
CA ASP A 106 -19.40 12.17 -3.74
C ASP A 106 -20.11 12.12 -5.10
N PRO A 107 -21.38 12.58 -5.22
CA PRO A 107 -22.20 13.18 -4.15
C PRO A 107 -22.72 12.16 -3.13
N GLN A 108 -22.98 12.64 -1.91
CA GLN A 108 -23.69 11.88 -0.88
C GLN A 108 -25.21 11.95 -1.07
N PRO A 109 -25.97 10.95 -0.56
CA PRO A 109 -27.42 11.03 -0.47
C PRO A 109 -27.89 12.26 0.31
N ALA A 110 -29.06 12.79 -0.08
CA ALA A 110 -29.65 13.93 0.61
C ALA A 110 -29.95 13.60 2.09
N GLY A 111 -29.49 14.46 3.00
CA GLY A 111 -29.66 14.25 4.44
C GLY A 111 -28.63 13.34 5.10
N ALA A 112 -27.58 12.91 4.37
CA ALA A 112 -26.48 12.15 4.95
C ALA A 112 -25.72 12.97 6.01
N GLU A 113 -25.45 12.35 7.15
CA GLU A 113 -24.72 12.97 8.27
C GLU A 113 -23.29 12.38 8.36
N LEU A 114 -22.34 13.00 7.64
CA LEU A 114 -20.98 12.47 7.51
C LEU A 114 -20.17 12.59 8.79
N ALA A 115 -20.29 13.71 9.50
CA ALA A 115 -19.53 13.96 10.73
C ALA A 115 -19.75 12.87 11.80
N PRO A 116 -21.00 12.49 12.17
CA PRO A 116 -21.20 11.44 13.16
C PRO A 116 -20.86 10.04 12.64
N ALA A 117 -20.98 9.78 11.33
CA ALA A 117 -20.51 8.54 10.72
C ALA A 117 -18.99 8.40 10.83
N LEU A 118 -18.26 9.47 10.47
CA LEU A 118 -16.80 9.51 10.52
C LEU A 118 -16.31 9.33 11.95
N LEU A 119 -16.92 9.97 12.94
CA LEU A 119 -16.53 9.85 14.34
C LEU A 119 -16.52 8.39 14.83
N GLN A 120 -17.46 7.56 14.38
CA GLN A 120 -17.46 6.13 14.70
C GLN A 120 -16.46 5.33 13.83
N ILE A 121 -16.31 5.71 12.56
CA ILE A 121 -15.41 5.01 11.64
C ILE A 121 -13.93 5.24 12.01
N GLU A 122 -13.58 6.40 12.57
CA GLU A 122 -12.21 6.77 12.96
C GLU A 122 -11.57 5.76 13.91
N GLU A 123 -12.36 5.06 14.74
CA GLU A 123 -11.86 3.98 15.61
C GLU A 123 -11.19 2.85 14.80
N PHE A 124 -11.58 2.66 13.54
CA PHE A 124 -11.10 1.60 12.65
C PHE A 124 -10.10 2.08 11.61
N VAL A 125 -9.86 3.39 11.53
CA VAL A 125 -8.94 3.99 10.56
C VAL A 125 -7.50 3.78 11.01
N VAL A 126 -6.72 3.12 10.15
CA VAL A 126 -5.27 2.94 10.28
C VAL A 126 -4.56 4.21 9.83
N PHE A 127 -5.01 4.82 8.75
CA PHE A 127 -4.39 6.02 8.19
C PHE A 127 -5.40 6.82 7.36
N ALA A 128 -5.25 8.14 7.29
CA ALA A 128 -6.02 9.00 6.42
C ALA A 128 -5.13 10.05 5.75
N ALA A 129 -5.37 10.32 4.47
CA ALA A 129 -4.64 11.34 3.71
C ALA A 129 -5.56 12.05 2.71
N GLY A 130 -5.25 13.31 2.41
CA GLY A 130 -6.01 14.13 1.46
C GLY A 130 -6.43 15.46 2.07
N GLY A 131 -7.47 16.06 1.48
CA GLY A 131 -7.97 17.40 1.86
C GLY A 131 -8.49 17.48 3.30
N ASP A 132 -8.91 18.67 3.72
CA ASP A 132 -9.36 18.90 5.10
C ASP A 132 -10.75 18.29 5.38
N ASP A 133 -11.60 18.21 4.35
CA ASP A 133 -12.96 17.68 4.44
C ASP A 133 -12.99 16.14 4.34
N ALA A 134 -13.87 15.51 5.11
CA ALA A 134 -14.09 14.07 5.13
C ALA A 134 -14.39 13.49 3.74
N ALA A 135 -15.15 14.21 2.90
CA ALA A 135 -15.45 13.77 1.54
C ALA A 135 -14.23 13.78 0.61
N ALA A 136 -13.24 14.64 0.88
CA ALA A 136 -12.02 14.77 0.10
C ALA A 136 -10.88 13.88 0.60
N LYS A 137 -11.05 13.24 1.77
CA LYS A 137 -10.06 12.34 2.37
C LYS A 137 -10.15 10.93 1.82
N THR A 138 -8.98 10.31 1.72
CA THR A 138 -8.82 8.88 1.52
C THR A 138 -8.48 8.24 2.85
N TYR A 139 -9.24 7.22 3.21
CA TYR A 139 -9.07 6.49 4.45
C TYR A 139 -8.55 5.09 4.15
N PHE A 140 -7.76 4.57 5.07
CA PHE A 140 -7.28 3.21 5.09
C PHE A 140 -7.71 2.61 6.43
N ALA A 141 -8.40 1.50 6.38
CA ALA A 141 -8.82 0.75 7.55
C ALA A 141 -8.47 -0.72 7.36
N GLU A 142 -8.47 -1.50 8.43
CA GLU A 142 -8.19 -2.93 8.35
C GLU A 142 -9.17 -3.63 7.40
N SER A 143 -8.65 -4.49 6.51
CA SER A 143 -9.44 -5.06 5.41
C SER A 143 -10.68 -5.82 5.87
N HIS A 144 -10.61 -6.48 7.02
CA HIS A 144 -11.71 -7.28 7.57
C HIS A 144 -12.87 -6.43 8.14
N LEU A 145 -12.69 -5.11 8.28
CA LEU A 145 -13.69 -4.20 8.86
C LEU A 145 -14.55 -3.49 7.81
N ARG A 146 -14.41 -3.85 6.53
CA ARG A 146 -15.18 -3.24 5.43
C ARG A 146 -16.69 -3.21 5.69
N GLU A 147 -17.29 -4.34 6.04
CA GLU A 147 -18.72 -4.44 6.30
C GLU A 147 -19.15 -3.58 7.51
N THR A 148 -18.29 -3.49 8.52
CA THR A 148 -18.53 -2.62 9.69
C THR A 148 -18.58 -1.15 9.28
N ILE A 149 -17.63 -0.70 8.46
CA ILE A 149 -17.56 0.68 7.96
C ILE A 149 -18.77 1.02 7.09
N GLU A 150 -19.13 0.13 6.16
CA GLU A 150 -20.32 0.28 5.32
C GLU A 150 -21.59 0.34 6.18
N GLY A 151 -21.69 -0.54 7.19
CA GLY A 151 -22.77 -0.57 8.15
C GLY A 151 -22.90 0.74 8.96
N ILE A 152 -21.79 1.28 9.46
CA ILE A 152 -21.79 2.56 10.19
C ILE A 152 -22.22 3.70 9.26
N ALA A 153 -21.62 3.82 8.08
CA ALA A 153 -21.99 4.88 7.12
C ALA A 153 -23.49 4.84 6.79
N SER A 154 -24.03 3.64 6.53
CA SER A 154 -25.44 3.48 6.18
C SER A 154 -26.42 3.90 7.28
N ARG A 155 -26.06 3.74 8.57
CA ARG A 155 -26.89 4.18 9.71
C ARG A 155 -27.09 5.69 9.74
N TYR A 156 -26.16 6.44 9.15
CA TYR A 156 -26.19 7.89 9.04
C TYR A 156 -26.62 8.37 7.64
N GLY A 157 -27.17 7.48 6.82
CA GLY A 157 -27.55 7.79 5.44
C GLY A 157 -26.38 8.10 4.51
N ALA A 158 -25.15 7.90 4.96
CA ALA A 158 -23.94 8.10 4.17
C ALA A 158 -23.56 6.82 3.42
N SER A 159 -22.74 6.96 2.38
CA SER A 159 -22.18 5.84 1.63
C SER A 159 -20.67 6.00 1.46
N VAL A 160 -19.96 4.87 1.41
CA VAL A 160 -18.52 4.79 1.18
C VAL A 160 -18.22 3.95 -0.06
N GLN A 161 -17.10 4.23 -0.70
CA GLN A 161 -16.60 3.53 -1.86
C GLN A 161 -15.22 2.98 -1.56
N PHE A 162 -15.05 1.67 -1.68
CA PHE A 162 -13.77 0.99 -1.55
C PHE A 162 -13.10 0.81 -2.91
N SER A 163 -11.76 0.83 -2.93
CA SER A 163 -10.94 0.83 -4.15
C SER A 163 -9.54 0.28 -3.93
#